data_AF-A0A660Z1T2-F1
#
_entry.id   AF-A0A660Z1T2-F1
#
_cell.length_a   1.000
_cell.length_b   1.000
_cell.length_c   1.000
_cell.angle_alpha   90.00
_cell.angle_beta   90.00
_cell.angle_gamma   90.00
#
_symmetry.space_group_name_H-M   'P 1'
#
loop_
_entity.id
_entity.type
_entity.pdbx_description
1 polymer ?
#
loop_
_entity_poly.entity_id
_entity_poly.type
_entity_poly.pdbx_seq_one_letter_code
_entity_poly.pdbx_strand_id
1 'polypeptide(L)' 'MDISDLKSKKIVELNELAKNLKIEGYSDFRKQDLIFKILEAQTAKDGL' A
#
# COMPACT_ATOMS: atom_id res chain seq x y z
N MET A 1 4.80 -9.04 -3.42
CA MET A 1 4.77 -8.74 -1.97
C MET A 1 3.43 -9.20 -1.45
N ASP A 2 3.41 -9.96 -0.37
CA ASP A 2 2.17 -10.55 0.16
C ASP A 2 1.51 -9.66 1.21
N ILE A 3 0.22 -9.89 1.45
CA ILE A 3 -0.54 -9.12 2.44
C ILE A 3 0.04 -9.25 3.86
N SER A 4 0.70 -10.38 4.16
CA SER A 4 1.36 -10.63 5.44
C SER A 4 2.54 -9.68 5.67
N ASP A 5 3.36 -9.45 4.65
CA ASP A 5 4.47 -8.48 4.70
C ASP A 5 3.96 -7.06 4.93
N LEU A 6 2.92 -6.66 4.20
CA LEU A 6 2.31 -5.34 4.34
C LEU A 6 1.68 -5.13 5.74
N LYS A 7 1.09 -6.17 6.33
CA LYS A 7 0.54 -6.11 7.69
C LYS A 7 1.64 -5.94 8.75
N SER A 8 2.82 -6.52 8.52
CA SER A 8 3.98 -6.43 9.42
C SER A 8 4.64 -5.03 9.40
N LYS A 9 4.57 -4.34 8.26
CA LYS A 9 5.11 -2.98 8.10
C LYS A 9 4.45 -1.94 9.00
N LYS A 10 5.22 -0.92 9.39
CA LYS A 10 4.68 0.24 10.11
C LYS A 10 3.85 1.12 9.18
N ILE A 11 2.91 1.87 9.75
CA ILE A 11 2.08 2.82 8.98
C ILE A 11 2.93 3.83 8.20
N VAL A 12 4.08 4.24 8.75
CA VAL A 12 5.02 5.15 8.07
C VAL A 12 5.62 4.52 6.81
N GLU A 13 6.03 3.25 6.85
CA GLU A 13 6.56 2.54 5.68
C GLU A 13 5.47 2.32 4.62
N LEU A 14 4.23 2.05 5.05
CA LEU A 14 3.09 1.93 4.15
C LEU A 14 2.80 3.26 3.46
N ASN A 15 2.86 4.37 4.19
CA ASN A 15 2.70 5.71 3.62
C ASN A 15 3.80 6.03 2.59
N GLU A 16 5.05 5.64 2.84
CA GLU A 16 6.13 5.79 1.86
C GLU A 16 5.91 4.93 0.61
N LEU A 17 5.48 3.68 0.78
CA LEU A 17 5.12 2.80 -0.34
C LEU A 17 3.99 3.40 -1.17
N ALA A 18 2.93 3.89 -0.52
CA ALA A 18 1.80 4.53 -1.20
C ALA A 18 2.21 5.78 -1.97
N LYS A 19 3.10 6.61 -1.39
CA LYS A 19 3.69 7.76 -2.09
C LYS A 19 4.49 7.34 -3.33
N ASN A 20 5.31 6.29 -3.22
CA ASN A 20 6.10 5.77 -4.34
C ASN A 20 5.23 5.16 -5.44
N LEU A 21 4.09 4.58 -5.06
CA LEU A 21 3.07 4.05 -5.96
C LEU A 21 2.10 5.12 -6.47
N LYS A 22 2.28 6.40 -6.08
CA LYS A 22 1.41 7.53 -6.44
C LYS A 22 -0.08 7.31 -6.12
N ILE A 23 -0.36 6.63 -5.01
CA ILE A 23 -1.73 6.44 -4.52
C ILE A 23 -2.22 7.77 -3.95
N GLU A 24 -3.30 8.32 -4.50
CA GLU A 24 -3.88 9.58 -4.01
C GLU A 24 -4.71 9.37 -2.74
N GLY A 25 -4.78 10.38 -1.87
CA GLY A 25 -5.55 10.31 -0.62
C GLY A 25 -5.01 9.35 0.44
N TYR A 26 -3.81 8.79 0.22
CA TYR A 26 -3.24 7.74 1.07
C TYR A 26 -3.04 8.14 2.54
N SER A 27 -2.88 9.44 2.81
CA SER A 27 -2.67 9.98 4.17
C SER A 27 -3.92 9.89 5.05
N ASP A 28 -5.11 9.82 4.44
CA ASP A 28 -6.38 9.67 5.16
C ASP A 28 -6.78 8.19 5.35
N PHE A 29 -6.07 7.26 4.73
CA PHE A 29 -6.37 5.84 4.82
C PHE A 29 -5.93 5.25 6.18
N ARG A 30 -6.81 4.41 6.74
CA ARG A 30 -6.44 3.56 7.87
C ARG A 30 -5.45 2.50 7.37
N LYS A 31 -4.70 1.90 8.31
CA LYS A 31 -3.68 0.89 7.97
C LYS A 31 -4.19 -0.22 7.04
N GLN A 32 -5.39 -0.76 7.29
CA GLN A 32 -5.96 -1.81 6.45
C GLN A 32 -6.30 -1.31 5.04
N ASP A 33 -6.95 -0.15 4.92
CA ASP A 33 -7.29 0.45 3.62
C ASP A 33 -6.03 0.77 2.80
N LEU A 34 -5.01 1.31 3.47
CA LEU A 34 -3.72 1.63 2.87
C LEU A 34 -3.01 0.38 2.35
N ILE A 35 -3.01 -0.72 3.13
CA ILE A 35 -2.47 -2.03 2.70
C ILE A 35 -3.19 -2.52 1.44
N PHE A 36 -4.52 -2.41 1.40
CA PHE A 36 -5.31 -2.88 0.27
C PHE A 36 -5.00 -2.07 -0.98
N LYS A 37 -4.95 -0.75 -0.88
CA LYS A 37 -4.59 0.15 -1.98
C LYS A 37 -3.17 -0.09 -2.50
N ILE A 38 -2.21 -0.32 -1.60
CA ILE A 38 -0.83 -0.67 -1.94
C ILE A 38 -0.75 -2.02 -2.66
N LEU A 39 -1.56 -2.99 -2.24
CA LEU A 39 -1.63 -4.30 -2.90
C LEU A 39 -2.24 -4.17 -4.31
N GLU A 40 -3.38 -3.47 -4.44
CA GLU A 40 -4.03 -3.19 -5.74
C GLU A 40 -3.06 -2.51 -6.71
N ALA A 41 -2.35 -1.46 -6.26
CA ALA A 41 -1.40 -0.72 -7.09
C ALA A 41 -0.18 -1.56 -7.50
N GLN A 42 0.28 -2.48 -6.66
CA GLN A 42 1.34 -3.40 -7.01
C GLN A 42 0.87 -4.44 -8.03
N THR A 43 -0.30 -5.05 -7.83
CA THR A 43 -0.88 -6.03 -8.77
C THR A 43 -1.15 -5.40 -10.14
N ALA A 44 -1.69 -4.17 -10.17
CA ALA A 44 -1.93 -3.44 -11.42
C ALA A 44 -0.64 -3.12 -12.18
N LYS A 45 0.49 -2.94 -11.47
CA LYS A 45 1.80 -2.67 -12.08
C LYS A 45 2.48 -3.94 -12.60
N ASP A 46 2.28 -5.07 -11.93
CA ASP A 46 2.83 -6.37 -12.34
C ASP A 46 2.03 -7.03 -13.48
N GLY A 47 0.82 -6.53 -13.79
CA GLY A 47 0.12 -6.89 -15.03
C GLY A 47 -0.40 -8.33 -15.08
N LEU A 48 -0.88 -8.85 -13.96
CA LEU A 48 -1.73 -10.06 -13.93
C LEU A 48 -3.19 -9.69 -14.24
#